data_AF-A0A383BHC5-F1
#
_entry.id   AF-A0A383BHC5-F1
#
_cell.length_a   1.000
_cell.length_b   1.000
_cell.length_c   1.000
_cell.angle_alpha   90.00
_cell.angle_beta   90.00
_cell.angle_gamma   90.00
#
_symmetry.space_group_name_H-M   'P 1'
#
loop_
_entity.id
_entity.type
_entity.pdbx_description
1 polymer ?
#
loop_
_entity_poly.entity_id
_entity_poly.type
_entity_poly.pdbx_seq_one_letter_code
_entity_poly.pdbx_strand_id
1 'polypeptide(L)'
;VSKLLRYNEFMIVIFGLGPKHKVEARGQFVCPKCSIKTEYNVKSSRQYFRLFFIPIFPTGKNESIVECQTCKSTYHTNVLENNNYYLDGSPFKKNN
;
A
#
# COMPACT_ATOMS: atom_id res chain seq x y z
N VAL A 1 34.03 -50.45 -10.26
CA VAL A 1 33.58 -49.60 -9.14
C VAL A 1 33.25 -48.19 -9.65
N SER A 2 32.30 -48.05 -10.59
CA SER A 2 30.90 -47.66 -10.31
C SER A 2 30.74 -46.51 -9.30
N LYS A 3 31.01 -45.29 -9.80
CA LYS A 3 30.04 -44.18 -9.87
C LYS A 3 29.15 -44.03 -8.63
N LEU A 4 29.57 -43.20 -7.68
CA LEU A 4 28.71 -42.55 -6.69
C LEU A 4 29.41 -41.29 -6.16
N LEU A 5 29.72 -40.36 -7.08
CA LEU A 5 29.87 -38.96 -6.69
C LEU A 5 28.48 -38.49 -6.27
N ARG A 6 28.24 -38.54 -4.97
CA ARG A 6 27.03 -38.08 -4.29
C ARG A 6 26.93 -36.57 -4.51
N TYR A 7 26.20 -36.16 -5.56
CA TYR A 7 25.85 -34.76 -5.81
C TYR A 7 24.93 -34.32 -4.68
N ASN A 8 25.52 -33.71 -3.67
CA ASN A 8 24.80 -33.00 -2.63
C ASN A 8 24.44 -31.62 -3.20
N GLU A 9 23.35 -31.57 -3.96
CA GLU A 9 22.80 -30.32 -4.49
C GLU A 9 22.18 -29.52 -3.35
N PHE A 10 23.01 -28.82 -2.58
CA PHE A 10 22.54 -27.76 -1.70
C PHE A 10 22.00 -26.63 -2.57
N MET A 11 20.72 -26.71 -2.93
CA MET A 11 19.99 -25.61 -3.51
C MET A 11 19.76 -24.56 -2.40
N ILE A 12 20.50 -23.46 -2.45
CA ILE A 12 20.31 -22.33 -1.54
C ILE A 12 19.09 -21.55 -2.03
N VAL A 13 18.00 -21.59 -1.25
CA VAL A 13 16.78 -20.81 -1.50
C VAL A 13 16.80 -19.57 -0.61
N ILE A 14 16.73 -18.38 -1.22
CA ILE A 14 16.65 -17.10 -0.51
C ILE A 14 15.19 -16.62 -0.56
N PHE A 15 14.54 -16.53 0.61
CA PHE A 15 13.18 -16.04 0.76
C PHE A 15 13.10 -14.91 1.78
N GLY A 16 12.09 -14.04 1.64
CA GLY A 16 11.83 -12.94 2.56
C GLY A 16 10.42 -12.38 2.43
N LEU A 17 10.00 -11.62 3.44
CA LEU A 17 8.73 -10.89 3.45
C LEU A 17 9.02 -9.39 3.51
N GLY A 18 8.26 -8.58 2.78
CA GLY A 18 8.42 -7.14 2.86
C GLY A 18 7.23 -6.34 2.34
N PRO A 19 6.95 -5.16 2.93
CA PRO A 19 5.89 -4.29 2.47
C PRO A 19 6.27 -3.62 1.13
N LYS A 20 5.26 -3.37 0.30
CA LYS A 20 5.34 -2.51 -0.87
C LYS A 20 4.30 -1.41 -0.70
N HIS A 21 4.79 -0.18 -0.61
CA HIS A 21 3.95 1.01 -0.55
C HIS A 21 3.58 1.47 -1.96
N LYS A 22 2.31 1.81 -2.16
CA LYS A 22 1.81 2.41 -3.39
C LYS A 22 0.89 3.58 -3.04
N VAL A 23 1.03 4.70 -3.75
CA VAL A 23 0.03 5.76 -3.70
C VAL A 23 -1.08 5.38 -4.68
N GLU A 24 -2.29 5.15 -4.16
CA GLU A 24 -3.44 4.70 -4.95
C GLU A 24 -4.27 5.86 -5.50
N ALA A 25 -4.45 6.92 -4.71
CA ALA A 25 -5.26 8.07 -5.09
C ALA A 25 -4.79 9.35 -4.41
N ARG A 26 -5.17 10.48 -4.99
CA ARG A 26 -4.99 11.82 -4.44
C ARG A 26 -6.27 12.62 -4.64
N GLY A 27 -6.52 13.56 -3.75
CA GLY A 27 -7.69 14.43 -3.79
C GLY A 27 -7.63 15.45 -2.66
N GLN A 28 -8.75 16.09 -2.39
CA GLN A 28 -8.91 17.00 -1.28
C GLN A 28 -9.96 16.50 -0.29
N PHE A 29 -9.74 16.77 0.99
CA PHE A 29 -10.69 16.45 2.07
C PHE A 29 -10.63 17.51 3.16
N VAL A 30 -11.63 17.53 4.03
CA VAL A 30 -11.61 18.35 5.23
C VAL A 30 -10.90 17.57 6.33
N CYS A 31 -9.71 18.01 6.73
CA CYS A 31 -8.92 17.29 7.72
C CYS A 31 -9.51 17.46 9.14
N PRO A 32 -9.80 16.37 9.90
CA PRO A 32 -10.36 16.48 11.25
C PRO A 32 -9.45 17.20 12.25
N LYS A 33 -8.12 17.15 12.04
CA LYS A 33 -7.13 17.77 12.94
C LYS A 33 -6.87 19.24 12.60
N CYS A 34 -6.86 19.59 11.32
CA CYS A 34 -6.59 20.97 10.88
C CYS A 34 -7.87 21.80 10.70
N SER A 35 -9.03 21.16 10.55
CA SER A 35 -10.32 21.78 10.24
C SER A 35 -10.32 22.63 8.96
N ILE A 36 -9.41 22.33 8.02
CA ILE A 36 -9.31 22.99 6.72
C ILE A 36 -9.44 21.97 5.58
N LYS A 37 -9.87 22.44 4.40
CA LYS A 37 -9.80 21.67 3.17
C LYS A 37 -8.33 21.62 2.69
N THR A 38 -7.81 20.42 2.52
CA THR A 38 -6.43 20.18 2.12
C THR A 38 -6.30 18.92 1.28
N GLU A 39 -5.18 18.79 0.58
CA GLU A 39 -4.86 17.61 -0.20
C GLU A 39 -4.51 16.40 0.69
N TYR A 40 -4.89 15.21 0.21
CA TYR A 40 -4.53 13.94 0.82
C TYR A 40 -3.92 12.98 -0.20
N ASN A 41 -3.13 12.04 0.31
CA ASN A 41 -2.62 10.89 -0.43
C ASN A 41 -3.17 9.60 0.18
N VAL A 42 -3.83 8.76 -0.62
CA VAL A 42 -4.16 7.39 -0.21
C VAL A 42 -2.93 6.53 -0.44
N LYS A 43 -2.33 6.05 0.64
CA LYS A 43 -1.22 5.11 0.62
C LYS A 43 -1.75 3.72 0.96
N SER A 44 -1.50 2.77 0.08
CA SER A 44 -1.80 1.36 0.31
C SER A 44 -0.49 0.64 0.55
N SER A 45 -0.43 -0.14 1.62
CA SER A 45 0.71 -1.00 1.92
C SER A 45 0.26 -2.44 1.80
N ARG A 46 0.98 -3.22 0.99
CA ARG A 46 0.77 -4.65 0.88
C ARG A 46 2.06 -5.41 1.09
N GLN A 47 2.02 -6.42 1.94
CA GLN A 47 3.15 -7.33 2.14
C GLN A 47 3.19 -8.37 1.02
N TYR A 48 4.40 -8.63 0.51
CA TYR A 48 4.65 -9.60 -0.55
C TYR A 48 5.67 -10.63 -0.09
N PHE A 49 5.41 -11.88 -0.46
CA PHE A 49 6.39 -12.95 -0.38
C PHE A 49 7.39 -12.79 -1.52
N ARG A 50 8.65 -12.63 -1.17
CA ARG A 50 9.75 -12.45 -2.10
C ARG A 50 10.60 -13.70 -2.11
N LEU A 51 10.81 -14.26 -3.30
CA LEU A 51 11.72 -15.37 -3.54
C LEU A 51 12.77 -14.89 -4.53
N PHE A 52 14.05 -15.04 -4.21
CA PHE A 52 15.15 -14.50 -5.03
C PHE A 52 14.91 -13.01 -5.40
N PHE A 53 14.44 -12.21 -4.44
CA PHE A 53 14.10 -10.78 -4.59
C PHE A 53 12.89 -10.45 -5.49
N ILE A 54 12.29 -11.44 -6.15
CA ILE A 54 11.10 -11.26 -6.96
C ILE A 54 9.87 -11.40 -6.05
N PRO A 55 9.01 -10.36 -5.91
CA PRO A 55 7.76 -10.47 -5.16
C PRO A 55 6.77 -11.34 -5.95
N ILE A 56 6.56 -12.60 -5.53
CA ILE A 56 5.76 -13.58 -6.27
C ILE A 56 4.28 -13.49 -5.89
N PHE A 57 3.96 -13.53 -4.60
CA PHE A 57 2.58 -13.55 -4.14
C PHE A 57 2.35 -12.54 -3.01
N PRO A 58 1.22 -11.81 -3.04
CA PRO A 58 0.84 -10.97 -1.92
C PRO A 58 0.47 -11.81 -0.70
N THR A 59 1.10 -11.51 0.44
CA THR A 59 0.89 -12.17 1.72
C THR A 59 0.40 -11.14 2.71
N GLY A 60 -0.90 -10.84 2.67
CA GLY A 60 -1.51 -9.89 3.61
C GLY A 60 -2.74 -9.16 3.07
N LYS A 61 -3.44 -8.49 3.98
CA LYS A 61 -4.56 -7.59 3.67
C LYS A 61 -4.00 -6.27 3.13
N ASN A 62 -4.71 -5.69 2.16
CA ASN A 62 -4.43 -4.35 1.69
C ASN A 62 -5.10 -3.37 2.64
N GLU A 63 -4.29 -2.60 3.35
CA GLU A 63 -4.79 -1.50 4.16
C GLU A 63 -4.42 -0.20 3.47
N SER A 64 -5.46 0.51 3.03
CA SER A 64 -5.35 1.86 2.49
C SER A 64 -5.56 2.86 3.63
N ILE A 65 -4.59 3.76 3.77
CA ILE A 65 -4.62 4.87 4.71
C ILE A 65 -4.59 6.19 3.95
N VAL A 66 -5.31 7.16 4.48
CA VAL A 66 -5.40 8.52 3.95
C VAL A 66 -4.45 9.40 4.74
N GLU A 67 -3.46 9.98 4.08
CA GLU A 67 -2.50 10.88 4.71
C GLU A 67 -2.75 12.33 4.30
N CYS A 68 -3.02 13.18 5.29
CA CYS A 68 -3.11 14.63 5.10
C CYS A 68 -1.77 15.22 4.66
N GLN A 69 -1.74 15.99 3.57
CA GLN A 69 -0.48 16.58 3.10
C GLN A 69 -0.03 17.80 3.91
N THR A 70 -0.93 18.43 4.68
CA THR A 70 -0.59 19.54 5.60
C THR A 70 -0.02 19.05 6.93
N CYS A 71 -0.76 18.25 7.70
CA CYS A 71 -0.35 17.85 9.06
C CYS A 71 0.24 16.45 9.15
N LYS A 72 0.37 15.73 8.03
CA LYS A 72 0.91 14.36 7.92
C LYS A 72 0.22 13.32 8.81
N SER A 73 -0.97 13.63 9.31
CA SER A 73 -1.77 12.68 10.08
C SER A 73 -2.42 11.66 9.14
N THR A 74 -2.49 10.42 9.60
CA THR A 74 -3.04 9.29 8.86
C THR A 74 -4.43 8.92 9.38
N TYR A 75 -5.33 8.58 8.47
CA TYR A 75 -6.72 8.23 8.76
C TYR A 75 -7.13 7.01 7.94
N HIS A 76 -8.19 6.32 8.37
CA HIS A 76 -8.81 5.28 7.55
C HIS A 76 -9.54 5.89 6.35
N THR A 77 -9.71 5.13 5.27
CA THR A 77 -10.43 5.57 4.06
C THR A 77 -11.88 5.99 4.31
N ASN A 78 -12.49 5.55 5.41
CA ASN A 78 -13.83 5.99 5.79
C ASN A 78 -13.93 7.51 6.02
N VAL A 79 -12.83 8.20 6.37
CA VAL A 79 -12.84 9.67 6.52
C VAL A 79 -13.19 10.41 5.22
N LEU A 80 -13.03 9.74 4.07
CA LEU A 80 -13.36 10.29 2.75
C LEU A 80 -14.83 10.10 2.39
N GLU A 81 -15.58 9.31 3.15
CA GLU A 81 -17.01 9.11 2.94
C GLU A 81 -17.74 10.45 3.14
N ASN A 82 -18.37 10.97 2.09
CA ASN A 82 -19.00 12.29 2.02
C ASN A 82 -18.08 13.51 2.22
N ASN A 83 -16.76 13.30 2.34
CA ASN A 83 -15.76 14.37 2.54
C ASN A 83 -14.65 14.35 1.50
N ASN A 84 -14.88 13.66 0.38
CA ASN A 84 -13.93 13.55 -0.72
C ASN A 84 -14.24 14.56 -1.82
N TYR A 85 -13.23 15.28 -2.26
CA TYR A 85 -13.27 16.23 -3.36
C TYR A 85 -12.13 15.93 -4.34
N TYR A 86 -12.37 16.18 -5.62
CA TYR A 86 -11.32 16.16 -6.64
C TYR A 86 -10.36 17.36 -6.46
N LEU A 87 -9.25 17.37 -7.19
CA LEU A 87 -8.23 18.43 -7.08
C LEU A 87 -8.74 19.79 -7.59
N ASP A 88 -9.72 19.80 -8.49
CA ASP A 88 -10.48 20.97 -8.93
C ASP A 88 -11.53 21.44 -7.90
N GLY A 89 -11.69 20.71 -6.79
CA GLY A 89 -12.58 21.06 -5.69
C GLY A 89 -14.02 20.56 -5.85
N SER A 90 -14.37 19.92 -6.97
CA SER A 90 -15.67 19.29 -7.17
C SER A 90 -15.89 18.10 -6.22
N PRO A 91 -17.11 17.86 -5.72
CA PRO A 91 -17.38 16.76 -4.80
C PRO A 91 -17.30 15.41 -5.52
N PHE A 92 -16.65 14.43 -4.89
CA PHE A 92 -16.60 13.06 -5.40
C PHE A 92 -17.95 12.36 -5.22
N LYS A 93 -18.57 11.95 -6.32
CA LYS A 93 -19.83 11.18 -6.29
C LYS A 93 -19.52 9.70 -6.49
N LYS A 94 -19.67 8.90 -5.44
CA LYS A 94 -19.61 7.44 -5.55
C LYS A 94 -20.89 6.98 -6.25
N ASN A 95 -20.79 6.64 -7.54
CA ASN A 95 -21.89 5.98 -8.24
C ASN A 95 -22.04 4.59 -7.63
N ASN A 96 -23.16 4.36 -6.94
CA ASN A 96 -23.54 3.07 -6.36
C ASN A 96 -24.30 2.24 -7.38
#